data_AF-A0A1X6YT24-F1
#
_entry.id   AF-A0A1X6YT24-F1
#
_cell.length_a   1.000
_cell.length_b   1.000
_cell.length_c   1.000
_cell.angle_alpha   90.00
_cell.angle_beta   90.00
_cell.angle_gamma   90.00
#
_symmetry.space_group_name_H-M   'P 1'
#
loop_
_entity.id
_entity.type
_entity.pdbx_description
1 polymer ?
#
loop_
_entity_poly.entity_id
_entity_poly.type
_entity_poly.pdbx_seq_one_letter_code
_entity_poly.pdbx_strand_id
1 'polypeptide(L)'
;MTSRGRTMLAGLGLARIGIGLLPVISVWWASSFAKAHGCTLHEGNATPCIVDGVDHGDTLYTAFVAGWLMLVSLPVALLGMVLLAVLLVLWIIRKVRTA
;
A
#
# COMPACT_ATOMS: atom_id res chain seq x y z
N MET A 1 30.24 1.36 5.53
CA MET A 1 28.97 1.97 5.11
C MET A 1 28.87 3.32 5.80
N THR A 2 28.96 4.43 5.06
CA THR A 2 28.83 5.78 5.63
C THR A 2 27.42 5.95 6.23
N SER A 3 27.30 6.73 7.31
CA SER A 3 26.00 6.96 7.98
C SER A 3 24.93 7.46 7.01
N ARG A 4 25.33 8.27 6.03
CA ARG A 4 24.50 8.85 4.96
C ARG A 4 23.93 7.81 3.98
N GLY A 5 24.67 6.75 3.68
CA GLY A 5 24.18 5.67 2.80
C GLY A 5 23.11 4.81 3.47
N ARG A 6 23.24 4.55 4.78
CA ARG A 6 22.27 3.75 5.53
C ARG A 6 20.93 4.47 5.69
N THR A 7 20.94 5.78 5.93
CA THR A 7 19.70 6.57 6.02
C THR A 7 18.98 6.66 4.68
N MET A 8 19.71 6.80 3.57
CA MET A 8 19.13 6.80 2.23
C MET A 8 18.47 5.46 1.87
N LEU A 9 19.12 4.33 2.18
CA LEU A 9 18.55 3.00 1.96
C LEU A 9 17.32 2.74 2.83
N ALA A 10 17.32 3.22 4.08
CA ALA A 10 16.16 3.13 4.95
C ALA A 10 14.98 3.97 4.41
N GLY A 11 15.24 5.20 3.94
CA GLY A 11 14.23 6.03 3.28
C GLY A 11 13.62 5.35 2.05
N LEU A 12 14.45 4.71 1.22
CA LEU A 12 13.98 3.96 0.06
C LEU A 12 13.13 2.74 0.44
N GLY A 13 13.47 2.05 1.54
CA GLY A 13 12.67 0.97 2.09
C GLY A 13 11.26 1.43 2.52
N LEU A 14 11.20 2.54 3.26
CA LEU A 14 9.93 3.13 3.72
C LEU A 14 9.06 3.62 2.55
N ALA A 15 9.66 4.28 1.56
CA ALA A 15 8.94 4.76 0.39
C ALA A 15 8.26 3.62 -0.38
N ARG A 16 8.95 2.48 -0.57
CA ARG A 16 8.38 1.29 -1.21
C ARG A 16 7.18 0.73 -0.45
N ILE A 17 7.27 0.67 0.88
CA ILE A 17 6.17 0.20 1.72
C ILE A 17 4.97 1.15 1.59
N GLY A 18 5.20 2.46 1.72
CA GLY A 18 4.14 3.46 1.60
C GLY A 18 3.40 3.38 0.27
N ILE A 19 4.14 3.38 -0.85
CA ILE A 19 3.56 3.29 -2.19
C ILE A 19 2.86 1.94 -2.40
N GLY A 20 3.46 0.85 -1.91
CA GLY A 20 2.90 -0.49 -2.08
C GLY A 20 1.58 -0.72 -1.35
N LEU A 21 1.32 0.03 -0.28
CA LEU A 21 0.09 -0.02 0.51
C LEU A 21 -1.03 0.89 -0.01
N LEU A 22 -0.74 1.86 -0.89
CA LEU A 22 -1.76 2.76 -1.43
C LEU A 22 -2.93 2.02 -2.11
N PRO A 23 -2.69 1.01 -2.97
CA PRO A 23 -3.78 0.27 -3.59
C PRO A 23 -4.62 -0.51 -2.57
N VAL A 24 -4.02 -1.00 -1.48
CA VAL A 24 -4.73 -1.68 -0.38
C VAL A 24 -5.73 -0.72 0.27
N ILE A 25 -5.30 0.50 0.56
CA ILE A 25 -6.13 1.53 1.19
C ILE A 25 -7.27 1.94 0.25
N SER A 26 -6.99 2.08 -1.05
CA SER A 26 -7.99 2.40 -2.08
C SER A 26 -9.11 1.35 -2.13
N VAL A 27 -8.75 0.07 -2.22
CA VAL A 27 -9.71 -1.04 -2.25
C VAL A 27 -10.51 -1.11 -0.95
N TRP A 28 -9.83 -0.98 0.19
CA TRP A 28 -10.47 -1.01 1.49
C TRP A 28 -11.50 0.11 1.64
N TRP A 29 -11.15 1.33 1.20
CA TRP A 29 -12.06 2.47 1.24
C TRP A 29 -13.28 2.25 0.32
N ALA A 30 -13.06 1.85 -0.93
CA ALA A 30 -14.16 1.59 -1.88
C ALA A 30 -15.11 0.50 -1.37
N SER A 31 -14.56 -0.61 -0.86
CA SER A 31 -15.34 -1.72 -0.31
C SER A 31 -16.14 -1.32 0.93
N SER A 32 -15.52 -0.54 1.83
CA SER A 32 -16.17 -0.07 3.06
C SER A 32 -17.28 0.92 2.76
N PHE A 33 -17.05 1.84 1.80
CA PHE A 33 -18.04 2.83 1.38
C PHE A 33 -19.27 2.16 0.73
N ALA A 34 -19.04 1.22 -0.19
CA ALA A 34 -20.12 0.47 -0.85
C ALA A 34 -20.94 -0.33 0.16
N LYS A 35 -20.27 -1.00 1.11
CA LYS A 35 -20.93 -1.76 2.18
C LYS A 35 -21.75 -0.88 3.11
N ALA A 36 -21.28 0.32 3.44
CA ALA A 36 -21.99 1.27 4.31
C ALA A 36 -23.29 1.79 3.69
N HIS A 37 -23.33 1.92 2.35
CA HIS A 37 -24.49 2.46 1.62
C HIS A 37 -25.34 1.38 0.92
N GLY A 38 -25.00 0.09 1.09
CA GLY A 38 -25.73 -1.02 0.45
C GLY A 38 -25.55 -1.08 -1.07
N CYS A 39 -24.49 -0.45 -1.61
CA CYS A 39 -24.18 -0.48 -3.03
C CYS A 39 -23.45 -1.78 -3.41
N THR A 40 -23.76 -2.30 -4.59
CA THR A 40 -23.01 -3.41 -5.18
C THR A 40 -21.73 -2.87 -5.82
N LEU A 41 -20.61 -3.54 -5.56
CA LEU A 41 -19.30 -3.21 -6.13
C LEU A 41 -18.80 -4.41 -6.95
N HIS A 42 -18.39 -4.16 -8.19
CA HIS A 42 -17.88 -5.19 -9.09
C HIS A 42 -16.52 -4.79 -9.68
N GLU A 43 -15.73 -5.80 -10.03
CA GLU A 43 -14.43 -5.60 -10.71
C GLU A 43 -14.58 -5.49 -12.23
N GLY A 44 -15.67 -6.01 -12.78
CA GLY A 44 -15.87 -6.12 -14.23
C GLY A 44 -16.62 -4.95 -14.86
N ASN A 45 -17.43 -4.23 -14.09
CA ASN A 45 -18.26 -3.12 -14.58
C ASN A 45 -18.52 -2.11 -13.46
N ALA A 46 -18.71 -0.84 -13.84
CA ALA A 46 -19.21 0.19 -12.94
C ALA A 46 -20.72 0.05 -12.74
N THR A 47 -21.16 0.08 -11.49
CA THR A 47 -22.58 0.07 -11.10
C THR A 47 -22.94 1.38 -10.40
N PRO A 48 -24.08 2.02 -10.73
CA PRO A 48 -24.50 3.25 -10.08
C PRO A 48 -24.60 3.09 -8.56
N CYS A 49 -24.04 4.05 -7.83
CA CYS A 49 -24.13 4.11 -6.36
C CYS A 49 -24.46 5.55 -5.97
N ILE A 50 -25.76 5.82 -5.84
CA ILE A 50 -26.26 7.17 -5.53
C ILE A 50 -26.26 7.36 -4.02
N VAL A 51 -25.40 8.24 -3.53
CA VAL A 51 -25.35 8.67 -2.13
C VAL A 51 -25.56 10.18 -2.11
N ASP A 52 -26.50 10.66 -1.29
CA ASP A 52 -26.85 12.08 -1.19
C ASP A 52 -27.17 12.76 -2.55
N GLY A 53 -27.69 11.99 -3.51
CA GLY A 53 -28.01 12.46 -4.86
C GLY A 53 -26.83 12.54 -5.83
N VAL A 54 -25.64 12.09 -5.42
CA VAL A 54 -24.42 12.04 -6.26
C VAL A 54 -24.08 10.58 -6.60
N ASP A 55 -23.78 10.30 -7.86
CA ASP A 55 -23.31 8.98 -8.29
C ASP A 55 -21.82 8.80 -8.02
N HIS A 56 -21.50 7.88 -7.12
CA HIS A 56 -20.14 7.49 -6.78
C HIS A 56 -19.70 6.19 -7.48
N GLY A 57 -20.57 5.57 -8.29
CA GLY A 57 -20.34 4.26 -8.89
C GLY A 57 -19.02 4.15 -9.65
N ASP A 58 -18.76 5.10 -10.55
CA ASP A 58 -17.53 5.12 -11.37
C ASP A 58 -16.26 5.35 -10.53
N THR A 59 -16.36 6.22 -9.50
CA THR A 59 -15.25 6.49 -8.58
C THR A 59 -14.91 5.25 -7.76
N LEU A 60 -15.94 4.57 -7.22
CA LEU A 60 -15.78 3.35 -6.43
C LEU A 60 -15.23 2.21 -7.30
N TYR A 61 -15.73 2.07 -8.53
CA TYR A 61 -15.21 1.11 -9.50
C TYR A 61 -13.72 1.35 -9.78
N THR A 62 -13.33 2.59 -10.10
CA THR A 62 -11.93 2.95 -10.38
C THR A 62 -11.04 2.68 -9.15
N ALA A 63 -11.49 3.06 -7.96
CA ALA A 63 -10.77 2.83 -6.71
C ALA A 63 -10.63 1.33 -6.36
N PHE A 64 -11.60 0.51 -6.72
CA PHE A 64 -11.58 -0.93 -6.50
C PHE A 64 -10.70 -1.66 -7.53
N VAL A 65 -10.79 -1.30 -8.81
CA VAL A 65 -9.94 -1.85 -9.88
C VAL A 65 -8.48 -1.41 -9.71
N ALA A 66 -8.21 -0.27 -9.06
CA ALA A 66 -6.85 0.06 -8.63
C ALA A 66 -6.23 -1.02 -7.72
N GLY A 67 -7.04 -1.89 -7.11
CA GLY A 67 -6.61 -3.09 -6.41
C GLY A 67 -5.77 -4.07 -7.24
N TRP A 68 -5.94 -4.09 -8.57
CA TRP A 68 -5.09 -4.90 -9.45
C TRP A 68 -3.62 -4.50 -9.37
N LEU A 69 -3.34 -3.23 -9.04
CA LEU A 69 -1.97 -2.76 -8.80
C LEU A 69 -1.32 -3.47 -7.60
N MET A 70 -2.11 -4.05 -6.68
CA MET A 70 -1.60 -4.82 -5.54
C MET A 70 -0.75 -6.01 -5.96
N LEU A 71 -1.02 -6.61 -7.12
CA LEU A 71 -0.24 -7.73 -7.64
C LEU A 71 1.24 -7.37 -7.84
N VAL A 72 1.52 -6.10 -8.15
CA VAL A 72 2.89 -5.59 -8.33
C VAL A 72 3.35 -4.79 -7.12
N SER A 73 2.45 -4.00 -6.51
CA SER A 73 2.78 -3.08 -5.43
C SER A 73 3.09 -3.81 -4.12
N LEU A 74 2.43 -4.94 -3.83
CA LEU A 74 2.71 -5.75 -2.63
C LEU A 74 4.10 -6.40 -2.66
N PRO A 75 4.55 -7.04 -3.77
CA PRO A 75 5.94 -7.48 -3.90
C PRO A 75 6.95 -6.35 -3.68
N VAL A 76 6.68 -5.14 -4.20
CA VAL A 76 7.56 -3.98 -4.01
C VAL A 76 7.61 -3.55 -2.54
N ALA A 77 6.48 -3.52 -1.84
CA ALA A 77 6.44 -3.27 -0.40
C ALA A 77 7.21 -4.35 0.37
N LEU A 78 7.06 -5.62 0.02
CA LEU A 78 7.78 -6.73 0.64
C LEU A 78 9.30 -6.58 0.48
N LEU A 79 9.78 -6.19 -0.71
CA LEU A 79 11.20 -5.88 -0.92
C LEU A 79 11.67 -4.71 -0.04
N GLY A 80 10.82 -3.70 0.16
CA GLY A 80 11.07 -2.61 1.13
C GLY A 80 11.22 -3.13 2.56
N MET A 81 10.32 -4.02 3.00
CA MET A 81 10.38 -4.64 4.33
C MET A 81 11.63 -5.50 4.52
N VAL A 82 11.97 -6.34 3.54
CA VAL A 82 13.17 -7.18 3.56
C VAL A 82 14.43 -6.31 3.65
N LEU A 83 14.51 -5.23 2.87
CA LEU A 83 15.63 -4.29 2.93
C LEU A 83 15.79 -3.69 4.33
N LEU A 84 14.68 -3.22 4.94
CA LEU A 84 14.71 -2.66 6.29
C LEU A 84 15.10 -3.71 7.34
N ALA A 85 14.56 -4.93 7.23
CA ALA A 85 14.90 -6.04 8.13
C ALA A 85 16.40 -6.38 8.06
N VAL A 86 16.96 -6.48 6.86
CA VAL A 86 18.40 -6.72 6.67
C VAL A 86 19.23 -5.59 7.26
N LEU A 87 18.87 -4.32 7.01
CA LEU A 87 19.58 -3.17 7.58
C LEU A 87 19.51 -3.15 9.11
N LEU A 88 18.37 -3.51 9.69
CA LEU A 88 18.17 -3.63 11.13
C LEU A 88 19.05 -4.73 11.72
N VAL A 89 19.03 -5.93 11.15
CA VAL A 89 19.85 -7.07 11.60
C VAL A 89 21.34 -6.72 11.52
N LEU A 90 21.79 -6.13 10.40
CA LEU A 90 23.19 -5.70 10.25
C LEU A 90 23.58 -4.61 11.26
N TRP A 91 22.65 -3.71 11.61
CA TRP A 91 22.87 -2.71 12.65
C TRP A 91 23.01 -3.35 14.04
N ILE A 92 22.12 -4.29 14.38
CA ILE A 92 22.17 -5.04 15.65
C ILE A 92 23.48 -5.81 15.77
N ILE A 93 23.86 -6.58 14.75
CA ILE A 93 25.10 -7.38 14.74
C ILE A 93 26.32 -6.48 14.95
N ARG A 94 26.38 -5.34 14.26
CA ARG A 94 27.49 -4.37 14.42
C ARG A 94 27.54 -3.81 15.83
N LYS A 95 26.39 -3.47 16.41
CA LYS A 95 26.31 -2.91 17.77
C LYS A 95 26.74 -3.91 18.84
N VAL A 96 26.33 -5.18 18.70
CA VAL A 96 26.71 -6.26 19.62
C VAL A 96 28.19 -6.61 19.52
N ARG A 97 28.79 -6.58 18.32
CA ARG A 97 30.23 -6.86 18.13
C ARG A 97 31.15 -5.76 18.68
N THR A 98 30.64 -4.55 18.87
CA THR A 98 31.40 -3.40 19.39
C THR A 98 31.19 -3.13 20.88
N ALA A 99 30.32 -3.89 21.54
CA ALA A 99 30.10 -3.86 22.98
C ALA A 99 30.93 -4.98 23.64
#